data_AF-A0A7Y8MJC2-F1
#
_entry.id   AF-A0A7Y8MJC2-F1
#
_cell.length_a   1.000
_cell.length_b   1.000
_cell.length_c   1.000
_cell.angle_alpha   90.00
_cell.angle_beta   90.00
_cell.angle_gamma   90.00
#
_symmetry.space_group_name_H-M   'P 1'
#
loop_
_entity.id
_entity.type
_entity.pdbx_description
1 polymer ?
#
loop_
_entity_poly.entity_id
_entity_poly.type
_entity_poly.pdbx_seq_one_letter_code
_entity_poly.pdbx_strand_id
1 'polypeptide(L)' 'GLGRVTAPADVIGAIAPRPVLLIDGARDAVVTRAHAETLARRAGEGAVLWVAERAGHCDAYAVEPEAFAARVRATLAPR' A
#
# COMPACT_ATOMS: atom_id res chain seq x y z
N GLY A 1 -7.80 10.49 -28.81
CA GLY A 1 -8.53 10.21 -27.55
C GLY A 1 -7.58 9.50 -26.63
N LEU A 2 -7.30 10.08 -25.45
CA LEU A 2 -6.40 9.46 -24.48
C LEU A 2 -6.93 8.07 -24.13
N GLY A 3 -6.08 7.05 -24.25
CA GLY A 3 -6.45 5.66 -23.99
C GLY A 3 -7.10 5.49 -22.63
N ARG A 4 -7.93 4.45 -22.50
CA ARG A 4 -8.69 4.14 -21.29
C ARG A 4 -7.75 4.08 -20.08
N VAL A 5 -7.85 5.04 -19.17
CA VAL A 5 -7.10 5.05 -17.91
C VAL A 5 -7.73 4.00 -16.99
N THR A 6 -6.98 2.98 -16.62
CA THR A 6 -7.41 1.97 -15.65
C THR A 6 -7.06 2.45 -14.24
N ALA A 7 -8.07 2.61 -13.39
CA ALA A 7 -7.83 2.91 -11.99
C ALA A 7 -7.24 1.67 -11.27
N PRO A 8 -6.20 1.82 -10.42
CA PRO A 8 -5.65 0.69 -9.68
C PRO A 8 -6.69 -0.08 -8.86
N ALA A 9 -7.66 0.63 -8.29
CA ALA A 9 -8.76 0.05 -7.53
C ALA A 9 -9.62 -0.91 -8.36
N ASP A 10 -9.66 -0.80 -9.69
CA ASP A 10 -10.46 -1.69 -10.54
C ASP A 10 -9.72 -2.99 -10.90
N VAL A 11 -8.41 -3.07 -10.67
CA VAL A 11 -7.59 -4.22 -11.09
C VAL A 11 -6.76 -4.85 -9.98
N ILE A 12 -6.60 -4.20 -8.82
CA ILE A 12 -5.75 -4.69 -7.74
C ILE A 12 -6.15 -6.08 -7.22
N GLY A 13 -7.43 -6.45 -7.29
CA GLY A 13 -7.92 -7.78 -6.91
C GLY A 13 -7.32 -8.91 -7.75
N ALA A 14 -6.83 -8.63 -8.96
CA ALA A 14 -6.16 -9.61 -9.81
C ALA A 14 -4.74 -9.98 -9.32
N ILE A 15 -4.22 -9.33 -8.28
CA ILE A 15 -2.92 -9.68 -7.69
C ILE A 15 -3.02 -10.98 -6.87
N ALA A 16 -4.17 -11.23 -6.25
CA ALA A 16 -4.42 -12.43 -5.45
C ALA A 16 -4.07 -13.73 -6.23
N PRO A 17 -3.53 -14.76 -5.55
CA PRO A 17 -3.30 -14.86 -4.09
C PRO A 17 -1.95 -14.29 -3.62
N ARG A 18 -1.20 -13.57 -4.47
CA ARG A 18 0.11 -13.04 -4.09
C ARG A 18 -0.02 -11.97 -2.99
N PRO A 19 0.92 -11.91 -2.03
CA PRO A 19 0.94 -10.88 -1.01
C PRO A 19 0.97 -9.47 -1.60
N VAL A 20 0.25 -8.54 -0.97
CA VAL A 20 0.32 -7.10 -1.26
C VAL A 20 0.53 -6.33 0.03
N LEU A 21 1.52 -5.44 0.05
CA LEU A 21 1.72 -4.46 1.11
C LEU A 21 1.38 -3.07 0.58
N LEU A 22 0.42 -2.41 1.22
CA LEU A 22 0.11 -1.00 1.02
C LEU A 22 0.69 -0.22 2.20
N ILE A 23 1.44 0.84 1.89
CA ILE A 23 2.09 1.69 2.88
C ILE A 23 1.49 3.08 2.76
N ASP A 24 0.89 3.57 3.85
CA ASP A 24 0.25 4.87 3.93
C ASP A 24 0.86 5.68 5.08
N GLY A 25 1.15 6.97 4.85
CA GLY A 25 1.63 7.86 5.90
C GLY A 25 0.49 8.54 6.63
N ALA A 26 0.45 8.46 7.97
CA ALA A 26 -0.59 9.09 8.77
C ALA A 26 -0.61 10.63 8.69
N ARG A 27 0.48 11.22 8.20
CA ARG A 27 0.67 12.66 8.01
C ARG A 27 0.70 13.04 6.53
N ASP A 28 0.30 12.14 5.62
CA ASP A 28 0.25 12.41 4.19
C ASP A 28 -0.82 13.49 3.91
N ALA A 29 -0.40 14.60 3.32
CA ALA A 29 -1.25 15.72 2.93
C ALA A 29 -1.51 15.78 1.41
N VAL A 30 -0.93 14.86 0.64
CA VAL A 30 -1.03 14.77 -0.82
C VAL A 30 -2.10 13.76 -1.23
N VAL A 31 -2.14 12.61 -0.57
CA VAL A 31 -3.08 11.52 -0.87
C VAL A 31 -3.87 11.16 0.37
N THR A 32 -5.20 11.06 0.22
CA THR A 32 -6.07 10.71 1.36
C THR A 32 -5.96 9.23 1.73
N ARG A 33 -6.06 8.93 3.03
CA ARG A 33 -6.17 7.58 3.59
C ARG A 33 -7.22 6.70 2.89
N ALA A 34 -8.32 7.29 2.45
CA ALA A 34 -9.42 6.58 1.82
C ALA A 34 -9.00 5.82 0.55
N HIS A 35 -7.95 6.29 -0.15
CA HIS A 35 -7.41 5.58 -1.31
C HIS A 35 -6.75 4.27 -0.89
N ALA A 36 -5.87 4.30 0.12
CA ALA A 36 -5.18 3.11 0.61
C ALA A 36 -6.16 2.08 1.19
N GLU A 37 -7.16 2.53 1.94
CA GLU A 37 -8.24 1.67 2.45
C GLU A 37 -9.07 1.03 1.33
N THR A 38 -9.37 1.79 0.27
CA THR A 38 -10.09 1.27 -0.89
C THR A 38 -9.29 0.19 -1.61
N LEU A 39 -7.99 0.40 -1.80
CA LEU A 39 -7.09 -0.58 -2.39
C LEU A 39 -7.01 -1.85 -1.52
N ALA A 40 -6.86 -1.70 -0.19
CA ALA A 40 -6.79 -2.83 0.73
C ALA A 40 -8.05 -3.70 0.68
N ARG A 41 -9.23 -3.07 0.73
CA ARG A 41 -10.52 -3.78 0.61
C ARG A 41 -10.66 -4.53 -0.72
N ARG A 42 -10.19 -3.94 -1.82
CA ARG A 42 -10.35 -4.53 -3.16
C ARG A 42 -9.28 -5.56 -3.53
N ALA A 43 -8.12 -5.53 -2.87
CA ALA A 43 -7.03 -6.48 -3.09
C ALA A 43 -7.31 -7.87 -2.48
N GLY A 44 -8.22 -7.95 -1.50
CA GLY A 44 -8.62 -9.21 -0.86
C GLY A 44 -7.68 -9.67 0.27
N GLU A 45 -7.79 -10.93 0.65
CA GLU A 45 -7.15 -11.50 1.86
C GLU A 45 -5.62 -11.45 1.87
N GLY A 46 -4.98 -11.32 0.70
CA GLY A 46 -3.52 -11.23 0.58
C GLY A 46 -2.94 -9.85 0.91
N ALA A 47 -3.80 -8.85 1.15
CA ALA A 47 -3.38 -7.47 1.32
C ALA A 47 -3.22 -7.06 2.79
N VAL A 48 -2.12 -6.37 3.06
CA VAL A 48 -1.83 -5.73 4.35
C VAL A 48 -1.76 -4.22 4.11
N LEU A 49 -2.55 -3.46 4.85
CA LEU A 49 -2.40 -2.00 4.94
C LEU A 49 -1.61 -1.66 6.20
N TRP A 50 -0.45 -1.02 6.02
CA TRP A 50 0.31 -0.43 7.11
C TRP A 50 0.17 1.09 7.08
N VAL A 51 -0.28 1.64 8.19
CA VAL A 51 -0.26 3.07 8.48
C VAL A 51 1.02 3.40 9.26
N ALA A 52 1.91 4.18 8.65
CA ALA A 52 3.12 4.69 9.26
C ALA A 52 2.80 6.02 9.97
N GLU A 53 2.73 5.98 11.30
CA GLU A 53 2.24 7.07 12.16
C GLU A 53 3.08 8.36 12.07
N ARG A 54 4.36 8.22 11.73
CA ARG A 54 5.30 9.34 11.62
C ARG A 54 5.49 9.85 10.20
N ALA A 55 5.00 9.10 9.20
CA ALA A 55 5.25 9.35 7.79
C ALA A 55 4.25 10.32 7.16
N GLY A 56 4.76 11.20 6.31
CA GLY A 56 4.02 11.97 5.32
C GLY A 56 3.99 11.26 3.97
N HIS A 57 4.04 12.05 2.90
CA HIS A 57 3.97 11.51 1.54
C HIS A 57 5.28 10.82 1.15
N CYS A 58 5.22 9.50 0.92
CA CYS A 58 6.33 8.68 0.43
C CYS A 58 7.61 8.70 1.27
N ASP A 59 7.56 8.97 2.58
CA ASP A 59 8.77 9.10 3.43
C ASP A 59 8.91 8.03 4.52
N ALA A 60 8.01 7.05 4.59
CA ALA A 60 8.01 6.01 5.63
C ALA A 60 9.34 5.24 5.75
N TYR A 61 10.06 5.04 4.64
CA TYR A 61 11.38 4.40 4.64
C TYR A 61 12.47 5.23 5.32
N ALA A 62 12.29 6.55 5.42
CA ALA A 62 13.24 7.46 6.05
C ALA A 62 12.88 7.72 7.52
N VAL A 63 11.60 7.86 7.84
CA VAL A 63 11.15 8.23 9.20
C VAL A 63 10.88 7.04 10.12
N GLU A 64 10.61 5.87 9.55
CA GLU A 64 10.38 4.61 10.27
C GLU A 64 11.15 3.44 9.59
N PRO A 65 12.49 3.54 9.42
CA PRO A 65 13.26 2.64 8.57
C PRO A 65 13.21 1.17 9.01
N GLU A 66 13.25 0.88 10.31
CA GLU A 66 13.20 -0.49 10.83
C GLU A 66 11.82 -1.13 10.55
N ALA A 67 10.75 -0.37 10.82
CA ALA A 67 9.37 -0.80 10.61
C ALA A 67 9.06 -1.02 9.13
N PHE A 68 9.56 -0.13 8.26
CA PHE A 68 9.47 -0.24 6.81
C PHE A 68 10.18 -1.51 6.32
N ALA A 69 11.45 -1.68 6.69
CA ALA A 69 12.25 -2.80 6.21
C ALA A 69 11.71 -4.15 6.71
N ALA A 70 11.21 -4.23 7.95
CA ALA A 70 10.58 -5.43 8.49
C ALA A 70 9.35 -5.86 7.68
N ARG A 71 8.46 -4.92 7.34
CA ARG A 71 7.23 -5.20 6.58
C ARG A 71 7.51 -5.56 5.13
N VAL A 72 8.45 -4.88 4.48
CA VAL A 72 8.88 -5.23 3.12
C VAL A 72 9.47 -6.64 3.11
N ARG A 73 10.40 -6.96 4.02
CA ARG A 73 10.97 -8.31 4.12
C ARG A 73 9.90 -9.38 4.36
N ALA A 74 8.99 -9.15 5.31
CA ALA A 74 7.91 -10.09 5.60
C ALA A 74 6.99 -10.33 4.38
N THR A 75 6.74 -9.29 3.57
CA THR A 75 5.90 -9.38 2.37
C THR A 75 6.59 -10.16 1.25
N LEU A 76 7.91 -10.00 1.10
CA LEU A 76 8.71 -10.64 0.06
C LEU A 76 9.24 -12.03 0.45
N ALA A 77 9.04 -12.45 1.70
CA ALA A 77 9.45 -13.76 2.17
C ALA A 77 8.72 -14.86 1.37
N PRO A 78 9.40 -15.96 1.01
CA PRO A 78 8.75 -17.13 0.41
C PRO A 78 7.59 -17.63 1.30
N ARG A 79 6.48 -18.02 0.67
CA ARG A 79 5.32 -18.64 1.31
C ARG A 79 5.20 -20.10 0.92
#